data_AF-A0A437JDG6-F1
#
_entry.id   AF-A0A437JDG6-F1
#
_cell.length_a   1.000
_cell.length_b   1.000
_cell.length_c   1.000
_cell.angle_alpha   90.00
_cell.angle_beta   90.00
_cell.angle_gamma   90.00
#
_symmetry.space_group_name_H-M   'P 1'
#
loop_
_entity.id
_entity.type
_entity.pdbx_description
1 polymer ?
#
loop_
_entity_poly.entity_id
_entity_poly.type
_entity_poly.pdbx_seq_one_letter_code
_entity_poly.pdbx_strand_id
1 'polypeptide(L)' 'MGKRPDHVKPPAHWTKSTPPPAPDPVDAPRVTTETLSPVRYGDWERKGIAIDF' A
#
# COMPACT_ATOMS: atom_id res chain seq x y z
N MET A 1 -0.81 9.22 -19.30
CA MET A 1 -0.17 9.41 -17.98
C MET A 1 -0.83 10.61 -17.31
N GLY A 2 -1.41 10.46 -16.11
CA GLY A 2 -2.00 11.58 -15.38
C GLY A 2 -0.93 12.33 -14.59
N LYS A 3 -0.70 13.62 -14.89
CA LYS A 3 0.21 14.48 -14.11
C LYS A 3 -0.60 15.16 -13.00
N ARG A 4 -0.13 15.09 -11.75
CA ARG A 4 -0.76 15.77 -10.61
C ARG A 4 -0.73 17.30 -10.82
N PRO A 5 -1.84 18.03 -10.59
CA PRO A 5 -1.86 19.50 -10.71
C PRO A 5 -0.94 20.19 -9.69
N ASP A 6 -0.28 21.27 -10.13
CA ASP A 6 0.79 21.94 -9.36
C ASP A 6 0.31 22.60 -8.05
N HIS A 7 -0.99 22.92 -7.94
CA HIS A 7 -1.56 23.61 -6.78
C HIS A 7 -1.91 22.67 -5.61
N VAL A 8 -1.79 21.34 -5.77
CA VAL A 8 -2.17 20.38 -4.74
C VAL A 8 -1.07 20.30 -3.68
N LYS A 9 -1.21 21.06 -2.60
CA LYS A 9 -0.31 21.03 -1.44
C LYS A 9 -0.74 19.97 -0.41
N PRO A 10 0.21 19.30 0.28
CA PRO A 10 -0.12 18.42 1.39
C PRO A 10 -0.64 19.22 2.61
N PRO A 11 -1.42 18.60 3.51
CA PRO A 11 -1.88 19.23 4.75
C PRO A 11 -0.72 19.71 5.66
N ALA A 12 -0.93 20.82 6.37
CA ALA A 12 0.12 21.45 7.18
C ALA A 12 0.60 20.61 8.38
N HIS A 13 -0.24 19.70 8.88
CA HIS A 13 0.08 18.82 10.01
C HIS A 13 0.87 17.56 9.61
N TRP A 14 1.18 17.39 8.32
CA TRP A 14 1.99 16.26 7.86
C TRP A 14 3.47 16.52 8.10
N THR A 15 4.07 15.73 8.98
CA THR A 15 5.52 15.71 9.15
C THR A 15 6.16 15.05 7.93
N LYS A 16 7.15 15.72 7.32
CA LYS A 16 7.96 15.12 6.25
C LYS A 16 8.91 14.10 6.87
N SER A 17 8.75 12.82 6.53
CA SER A 17 9.79 11.83 6.82
C SER A 17 11.00 12.10 5.92
N THR A 18 12.09 12.58 6.51
CA THR A 18 13.32 12.94 5.78
C THR A 18 14.52 12.26 6.48
N PRO A 19 15.18 11.28 5.86
CA PRO A 19 14.91 10.72 4.54
C PRO A 19 13.61 9.89 4.49
N PRO A 20 13.00 9.74 3.31
CA PRO A 20 11.94 8.76 3.13
C PRO A 20 12.47 7.35 3.47
N PRO A 21 11.62 6.46 3.98
CA PRO A 21 12.00 5.06 4.18
C PRO A 21 12.47 4.45 2.85
N ALA A 22 13.50 3.62 2.92
CA ALA A 22 13.97 2.87 1.77
C ALA A 22 12.87 1.90 1.29
N PRO A 23 12.77 1.64 -0.01
CA PRO A 23 11.86 0.62 -0.52
C PRO A 23 12.26 -0.76 -0.01
N ASP A 24 11.27 -1.62 0.22
CA ASP A 24 11.51 -3.02 0.55
C ASP A 24 12.19 -3.75 -0.64
N PRO A 25 12.99 -4.79 -0.38
CA PRO A 25 13.56 -5.63 -1.42
C PRO A 25 12.45 -6.26 -2.29
N VAL A 26 12.66 -6.29 -3.60
CA VAL A 26 11.68 -6.84 -4.56
C VAL A 26 11.40 -8.33 -4.29
N ASP A 27 12.39 -9.06 -3.80
CA ASP A 27 12.32 -10.50 -3.53
C ASP A 27 11.87 -10.82 -2.09
N ALA A 28 11.53 -9.81 -1.29
CA ALA A 28 11.04 -10.04 0.06
C ALA A 28 9.69 -10.78 0.02
N PRO A 29 9.55 -11.93 0.71
CA PRO A 29 8.26 -12.62 0.77
C PRO A 29 7.24 -11.71 1.47
N ARG A 30 6.07 -11.53 0.86
CA ARG A 30 4.96 -10.80 1.49
C ARG A 30 4.53 -11.57 2.73
N VAL A 31 4.72 -10.97 3.90
CA VAL A 31 4.30 -11.57 5.18
C VAL A 31 2.88 -11.10 5.49
N THR A 32 1.90 -11.99 5.34
CA THR A 32 0.54 -11.73 5.80
C THR A 32 0.43 -12.08 7.28
N THR A 33 0.38 -11.05 8.13
CA THR A 33 0.24 -11.19 9.59
C THR A 33 -1.22 -11.13 10.05
N GLU A 34 -2.15 -10.89 9.12
CA GLU A 34 -3.57 -10.70 9.39
C GLU A 34 -4.28 -12.05 9.57
N THR A 35 -5.13 -12.15 10.58
CA THR A 35 -5.99 -13.32 10.80
C THR A 35 -7.14 -13.32 9.78
N LEU A 36 -7.51 -14.50 9.26
CA LEU A 36 -8.68 -14.63 8.38
C LEU A 36 -9.93 -14.07 9.06
N SER A 37 -10.53 -13.05 8.44
CA SER A 37 -11.72 -12.37 8.95
C SER A 37 -12.97 -12.85 8.19
N PRO A 38 -14.08 -13.17 8.89
CA PRO A 38 -15.30 -13.66 8.26
C PRO A 38 -16.02 -12.61 7.41
N VAL A 39 -15.61 -11.33 7.43
CA VAL A 39 -16.14 -10.28 6.55
C VAL A 39 -15.32 -10.06 5.28
N ARG A 40 -14.20 -10.79 5.10
CA ARG A 40 -13.37 -10.76 3.88
C ARG A 40 -13.87 -11.76 2.83
N TYR A 41 -15.18 -11.96 2.70
CA TYR A 41 -15.74 -12.76 1.60
C TYR A 41 -15.63 -11.96 0.30
N GLY A 42 -14.68 -12.33 -0.56
CA GLY A 42 -14.45 -11.69 -1.86
C GLY A 42 -12.98 -11.34 -2.11
N ASP A 43 -12.24 -11.01 -1.05
CA ASP A 43 -10.80 -10.75 -1.12
C ASP A 43 -10.04 -12.09 -1.23
N TRP A 44 -9.79 -12.56 -2.44
CA TRP A 44 -8.96 -13.75 -2.67
C TRP A 44 -7.53 -13.33 -2.93
N GLU A 45 -6.57 -14.01 -2.30
CA GLU A 45 -5.15 -13.75 -2.56
C GLU A 45 -4.53 -14.91 -3.33
N ARG A 46 -3.81 -14.62 -4.43
CA ARG A 46 -3.00 -15.62 -5.14
C ARG A 46 -1.58 -15.10 -5.34
N LYS A 47 -0.60 -15.80 -4.77
CA LYS A 47 0.84 -15.43 -4.81
C LYS A 47 1.12 -14.02 -4.28
N GLY A 48 0.49 -13.60 -3.18
CA GLY A 48 0.72 -12.25 -2.66
C GLY A 48 -0.11 -11.16 -3.32
N ILE A 49 -1.01 -11.48 -4.26
CA ILE A 49 -1.78 -10.49 -5.05
C ILE A 49 -3.26 -10.64 -4.72
N ALA A 50 -3.90 -9.53 -4.34
CA ALA A 50 -5.34 -9.46 -4.16
C ALA A 50 -6.05 -9.57 -5.51
N ILE A 51 -7.01 -10.48 -5.60
CA ILE A 51 -7.87 -10.78 -6.73
C ILE A 51 -9.31 -10.56 -6.25
N ASP A 52 -10.02 -9.68 -6.96
CA ASP A 52 -11.44 -9.37 -6.76
C ASP A 52 -12.15 -9.36 -8.14
N PHE A 53 -13.47 -9.61 -8.17
CA PHE A 53 -14.27 -9.77 -9.40
C PHE A 53 -15.13 -8.54 -9.73
#